data_AF-A0A7C1GBT8-F1
#
_entry.id   AF-A0A7C1GBT8-F1
#
_cell.length_a   1.000
_cell.length_b   1.000
_cell.length_c   1.000
_cell.angle_alpha   90.00
_cell.angle_beta   90.00
_cell.angle_gamma   90.00
#
_symmetry.space_group_name_H-M   'P 1'
#
loop_
_entity.id
_entity.type
_entity.pdbx_description
1 polymer ?
#
loop_
_entity_poly.entity_id
_entity_poly.type
_entity_poly.pdbx_seq_one_letter_code
_entity_poly.pdbx_strand_id
1 'polypeptide(L)'
;MAHITLITGGTRSGKSLFGQQMAERQAGTRLFLATCPVMDDEMAQRIRRHRQDRQGGNWQTIEETVAVAAQLDLAGRYDTVLIDCLTLWINNLMFYAGLGDRVIDEDRIETETTSLLAAARRHPGRVIMISNEVGLG
;
A
#
# COMPACT_ATOMS: atom_id res chain seq x y z
N MET A 1 14.37 13.48 -6.14
CA MET A 1 14.22 12.03 -5.90
C MET A 1 13.11 11.85 -4.88
N ALA A 2 12.22 10.89 -5.08
CA ALA A 2 11.15 10.58 -4.13
C ALA A 2 11.73 10.21 -2.75
N HIS A 3 11.08 10.66 -1.68
CA HIS A 3 11.39 10.18 -0.33
C HIS A 3 10.58 8.92 -0.05
N ILE A 4 11.23 7.76 -0.08
CA ILE A 4 10.61 6.45 0.15
C ILE A 4 10.82 6.05 1.62
N THR A 5 9.76 5.62 2.30
CA THR A 5 9.81 5.18 3.70
C THR A 5 9.14 3.82 3.84
N LEU A 6 9.86 2.84 4.34
CA LEU A 6 9.33 1.52 4.68
C LEU A 6 9.08 1.44 6.19
N ILE A 7 7.89 1.03 6.59
CA ILE A 7 7.50 0.78 7.98
C ILE A 7 7.17 -0.70 8.13
N THR A 8 7.93 -1.41 8.97
CA THR A 8 7.73 -2.84 9.26
C THR A 8 7.44 -3.11 10.73
N GLY A 9 6.97 -4.32 11.05
CA GLY A 9 6.67 -4.79 12.40
C GLY A 9 5.50 -5.78 12.45
N GLY A 10 5.23 -6.34 13.62
CA GLY A 10 4.21 -7.39 13.81
C GLY A 10 2.76 -6.96 13.56
N THR A 11 1.86 -7.93 13.54
CA THR A 11 0.41 -7.68 13.36
C THR A 11 -0.16 -6.84 14.51
N ARG A 12 -1.06 -5.89 14.21
CA ARG A 12 -1.69 -4.96 15.19
C ARG A 12 -0.72 -4.08 16.00
N SER A 13 0.52 -3.89 15.57
CA SER A 13 1.50 -3.01 16.25
C SER A 13 1.30 -1.50 15.98
N GLY A 14 0.24 -1.10 15.27
CA GLY A 14 -0.06 0.32 15.00
C GLY A 14 0.65 0.93 13.79
N LYS A 15 1.32 0.13 12.94
CA LYS A 15 2.07 0.61 11.76
C LYS A 15 1.26 1.50 10.81
N SER A 16 0.03 1.08 10.50
CA SER A 16 -0.87 1.82 9.60
C SER A 16 -1.19 3.21 10.16
N LEU A 17 -1.48 3.28 11.47
CA LEU A 17 -1.73 4.55 12.15
C LEU A 17 -0.47 5.43 12.16
N PHE A 18 0.69 4.84 12.45
CA PHE A 18 1.97 5.55 12.42
C PHE A 18 2.30 6.11 11.02
N GLY A 19 2.08 5.31 9.97
CA GLY A 19 2.25 5.75 8.58
C GLY A 19 1.29 6.86 8.18
N GLN A 20 0.02 6.77 8.60
CA GLN A 20 -0.97 7.84 8.39
C GLN A 20 -0.55 9.13 9.08
N GLN A 21 -0.18 9.08 10.37
CA GLN A 21 0.29 10.25 11.12
C GLN A 21 1.56 10.84 10.49
N MET A 22 2.47 10.02 9.97
CA MET A 22 3.66 10.48 9.27
C MET A 22 3.31 11.25 7.98
N ALA A 23 2.30 10.81 7.24
CA ALA A 23 1.79 11.51 6.06
C ALA A 23 1.07 12.81 6.43
N GLU A 24 0.36 12.85 7.55
CA GLU A 24 -0.41 14.01 8.01
C GLU A 24 0.46 15.14 8.60
N ARG A 25 1.69 14.84 9.03
CA ARG A 25 2.66 15.84 9.51
C ARG A 25 3.10 16.87 8.46
N GLN A 26 2.88 16.59 7.19
CA GLN A 26 3.15 17.54 6.11
C GLN A 26 1.83 17.99 5.50
N ALA A 27 1.71 19.26 5.12
CA ALA A 27 0.55 19.73 4.37
C ALA A 27 0.50 19.08 2.97
N GLY A 28 -0.68 19.06 2.35
CA GLY A 28 -0.85 18.56 0.99
C GLY A 28 -2.01 17.59 0.82
N THR A 29 -2.09 17.01 -0.36
CA THR A 29 -3.02 15.96 -0.78
C THR A 29 -2.39 14.59 -0.57
N ARG A 30 -3.20 13.60 -0.18
CA ARG A 30 -2.70 12.28 0.18
C ARG A 30 -3.50 11.20 -0.52
N LEU A 31 -2.81 10.14 -0.95
CA LEU A 31 -3.43 8.93 -1.48
C LEU A 31 -3.18 7.76 -0.53
N PHE A 32 -4.25 7.10 -0.11
CA PHE A 32 -4.20 5.79 0.52
C PHE A 32 -4.42 4.74 -0.57
N LEU A 33 -3.40 3.95 -0.86
CA LEU A 33 -3.44 2.85 -1.82
C LEU A 33 -3.61 1.55 -1.03
N ALA A 34 -4.85 1.08 -0.97
CA ALA A 34 -5.25 -0.08 -0.19
C ALA A 34 -5.05 -1.36 -1.00
N THR A 35 -4.19 -2.25 -0.52
CA THR A 35 -3.94 -3.56 -1.17
C THR A 35 -4.77 -4.69 -0.57
N CYS A 36 -5.51 -4.41 0.51
CA CYS A 36 -6.43 -5.35 1.12
C CYS A 36 -7.68 -5.51 0.24
N PRO A 37 -8.01 -6.73 -0.26
CA PRO A 37 -9.28 -6.96 -0.95
C PRO A 37 -10.46 -6.77 0.01
N VAL A 38 -11.57 -6.22 -0.47
CA VAL A 38 -12.80 -6.15 0.32
C VAL A 38 -13.51 -7.51 0.22
N MET A 39 -13.35 -8.35 1.23
CA MET A 39 -13.84 -9.74 1.18
C MET A 39 -15.18 -9.96 1.90
N ASP A 40 -15.52 -9.12 2.89
CA ASP A 40 -16.74 -9.28 3.68
C ASP A 40 -17.27 -7.93 4.24
N ASP A 41 -18.48 -7.99 4.80
CA ASP A 41 -19.18 -6.83 5.35
C ASP A 41 -18.49 -6.25 6.62
N GLU A 42 -17.79 -7.07 7.41
CA GLU A 42 -17.04 -6.62 8.58
C GLU A 42 -15.83 -5.76 8.15
N MET A 43 -15.12 -6.23 7.12
CA MET A 43 -14.01 -5.53 6.49
C MET A 43 -14.50 -4.26 5.80
N ALA A 44 -15.65 -4.30 5.13
CA ALA A 44 -16.28 -3.11 4.56
C ALA A 44 -16.64 -2.07 5.63
N GLN A 45 -17.11 -2.48 6.81
CA GLN A 45 -17.36 -1.57 7.93
C GLN A 45 -16.06 -0.98 8.50
N ARG A 46 -15.00 -1.79 8.65
CA ARG A 46 -13.69 -1.31 9.08
C ARG A 46 -13.08 -0.33 8.08
N ILE A 47 -13.19 -0.60 6.79
CA ILE A 47 -12.74 0.32 5.72
C ILE A 47 -13.53 1.63 5.79
N ARG A 48 -14.85 1.57 5.98
CA ARG A 48 -15.69 2.78 6.16
C ARG A 48 -15.22 3.61 7.34
N ARG A 49 -14.96 2.98 8.50
CA ARG A 49 -14.44 3.67 9.68
C ARG A 49 -13.09 4.33 9.41
N HIS A 50 -12.15 3.60 8.81
CA HIS A 50 -10.84 4.14 8.48
C HIS A 50 -10.87 5.24 7.42
N ARG A 51 -11.81 5.19 6.46
CA ARG A 51 -12.04 6.30 5.53
C ARG A 51 -12.60 7.52 6.25
N GLN A 52 -13.51 7.35 7.20
CA GLN A 52 -14.03 8.44 8.04
C GLN A 52 -12.94 9.08 8.89
N ASP A 53 -12.08 8.28 9.54
CA ASP A 53 -10.94 8.75 10.33
C ASP A 53 -9.97 9.63 9.50
N ARG A 54 -9.99 9.48 8.17
CA ARG A 54 -9.16 10.23 7.21
C ARG A 54 -9.85 11.45 6.60
N GLN A 55 -11.15 11.68 6.84
CA GLN A 55 -11.89 12.77 6.17
C GLN A 55 -11.36 14.17 6.51
N GLY A 56 -10.68 14.35 7.65
CA GLY A 56 -10.02 15.61 8.02
C GLY A 56 -8.62 15.81 7.42
N GLY A 57 -8.05 14.79 6.77
CA GLY A 57 -6.64 14.74 6.36
C GLY A 57 -6.40 14.83 4.85
N ASN A 58 -7.34 15.36 4.07
CA ASN A 58 -7.21 15.52 2.60
C ASN A 58 -6.77 14.23 1.88
N TRP A 59 -7.38 13.10 2.28
CA TRP A 59 -7.09 11.77 1.77
C TRP A 59 -8.05 11.40 0.64
N GLN A 60 -7.51 10.86 -0.44
CA GLN A 60 -8.23 10.00 -1.37
C GLN A 60 -7.85 8.54 -1.10
N THR A 61 -8.77 7.60 -1.33
CA THR A 61 -8.49 6.16 -1.24
C THR A 61 -8.69 5.52 -2.60
N ILE A 62 -7.73 4.70 -3.04
CA ILE A 62 -7.85 3.79 -4.19
C ILE A 62 -7.62 2.38 -3.67
N GLU A 63 -8.52 1.46 -4.02
CA GLU A 63 -8.36 0.03 -3.75
C GLU A 63 -7.72 -0.61 -4.99
N GLU A 64 -6.49 -1.09 -4.83
CA GLU A 64 -5.73 -1.75 -5.88
C GLU A 64 -4.92 -2.87 -5.24
N THR A 65 -5.27 -4.10 -5.58
CA THR A 65 -4.74 -5.30 -4.93
C THR A 65 -3.52 -5.87 -5.64
N VAL A 66 -3.31 -5.53 -6.93
CA VAL A 66 -2.29 -6.14 -7.80
C VAL A 66 -1.47 -5.08 -8.53
N ALA A 67 -2.10 -4.19 -9.29
CA ALA A 67 -1.44 -3.21 -10.18
C ALA A 67 -0.94 -1.95 -9.43
N VAL A 68 -0.35 -2.15 -8.24
CA VAL A 68 0.09 -1.09 -7.32
C VAL A 68 1.11 -0.15 -7.98
N ALA A 69 2.07 -0.70 -8.74
CA ALA A 69 3.07 0.11 -9.45
C ALA A 69 2.42 1.06 -10.48
N ALA A 70 1.44 0.57 -11.23
CA ALA A 70 0.73 1.37 -12.23
C ALA A 70 -0.11 2.48 -11.57
N GLN A 71 -0.80 2.18 -10.45
CA GLN A 71 -1.52 3.21 -9.71
C GLN A 71 -0.59 4.26 -9.12
N LEU A 72 0.60 3.85 -8.66
CA LEU A 72 1.60 4.78 -8.12
C LEU A 72 2.14 5.73 -9.21
N ASP A 73 2.32 5.26 -10.45
CA ASP A 73 2.70 6.13 -11.58
C ASP A 73 1.62 7.19 -11.89
N LEU A 74 0.35 6.86 -11.70
CA LEU A 74 -0.78 7.79 -11.88
C LEU A 74 -0.98 8.73 -10.67
N ALA A 75 -0.27 8.50 -9.57
CA ALA A 75 -0.44 9.23 -8.31
C ALA A 75 0.38 10.53 -8.22
N GLY A 76 1.03 10.98 -9.30
CA GLY A 76 1.92 12.16 -9.27
C GLY A 76 1.27 13.48 -8.83
N ARG A 77 -0.07 13.55 -8.77
CA ARG A 77 -0.81 14.71 -8.24
C ARG A 77 -0.88 14.77 -6.72
N TYR A 78 -0.52 13.69 -6.02
CA TYR A 78 -0.55 13.63 -4.56
C TYR A 78 0.81 13.93 -3.96
N ASP A 79 0.84 14.70 -2.88
CA ASP A 79 2.07 15.04 -2.19
C ASP A 79 2.63 13.83 -1.40
N THR A 80 1.75 12.93 -0.96
CA THR A 80 2.13 11.69 -0.27
C THR A 80 1.23 10.52 -0.66
N VAL A 81 1.84 9.36 -0.94
CA VAL A 81 1.15 8.08 -1.14
C VAL A 81 1.49 7.15 0.01
N LEU A 82 0.48 6.56 0.64
CA LEU A 82 0.60 5.51 1.66
C LEU A 82 0.06 4.19 1.09
N ILE A 83 0.93 3.18 0.99
CA ILE A 83 0.62 1.83 0.54
C ILE A 83 0.49 0.91 1.75
N ASP A 84 -0.67 0.31 1.94
CA ASP A 84 -0.97 -0.56 3.10
C ASP A 84 -1.71 -1.83 2.63
N CYS A 85 -1.08 -3.01 2.61
CA CYS A 85 0.33 -3.31 2.88
C CYS A 85 1.00 -4.18 1.80
N LEU A 86 2.33 -4.17 1.77
CA LEU A 86 3.13 -4.96 0.83
C LEU A 86 2.96 -6.47 1.04
N THR A 87 2.73 -6.92 2.27
CA THR A 87 2.50 -8.35 2.57
C THR A 87 1.23 -8.87 1.90
N LEU A 88 0.14 -8.10 1.97
CA LEU A 88 -1.10 -8.46 1.27
C LEU A 88 -0.96 -8.33 -0.25
N TRP A 89 -0.20 -7.35 -0.72
CA TRP A 89 0.09 -7.22 -2.15
C TRP A 89 0.82 -8.45 -2.71
N ILE A 90 1.88 -8.94 -2.04
CA ILE A 90 2.58 -10.18 -2.42
C ILE A 90 1.61 -11.38 -2.37
N ASN A 91 0.78 -11.48 -1.32
CA ASN A 91 -0.24 -12.53 -1.24
C ASN A 91 -1.23 -12.49 -2.43
N ASN A 92 -1.69 -11.31 -2.82
CA ASN A 92 -2.60 -11.15 -3.95
C ASN A 92 -1.93 -11.55 -5.27
N LEU A 93 -0.66 -11.17 -5.48
CA LEU A 93 0.11 -11.59 -6.66
C LEU A 93 0.18 -13.12 -6.77
N MET A 94 0.48 -13.81 -5.66
CA MET A 94 0.48 -15.28 -5.60
C MET A 94 -0.90 -15.86 -5.87
N PHE A 95 -1.94 -15.33 -5.23
CA PHE A 95 -3.31 -15.80 -5.39
C PHE A 95 -3.81 -15.71 -6.83
N TYR A 96 -3.66 -14.54 -7.47
CA TYR A 96 -4.12 -14.34 -8.85
C TYR A 96 -3.26 -15.09 -9.88
N ALA A 97 -1.98 -15.31 -9.62
CA ALA A 97 -1.17 -16.20 -10.45
C ALA A 97 -1.71 -17.64 -10.40
N GLY A 98 -2.03 -18.13 -9.20
CA GLY A 98 -2.59 -19.46 -8.97
C GLY A 98 -3.94 -19.70 -9.67
N LEU A 99 -4.80 -18.68 -9.77
CA LEU A 99 -6.06 -18.77 -10.53
C LEU A 99 -5.84 -18.99 -12.04
N GLY A 100 -4.67 -18.62 -12.56
CA GLY A 100 -4.29 -18.81 -13.96
C GLY A 100 -3.47 -20.07 -14.21
N ASP A 101 -3.45 -21.02 -13.28
CA ASP A 101 -2.58 -22.22 -13.29
C ASP A 101 -1.08 -21.88 -13.43
N ARG A 102 -0.67 -20.73 -12.89
CA ARG A 102 0.73 -20.28 -12.87
C ARG A 102 1.25 -20.28 -11.44
N VAL A 103 2.45 -20.82 -11.25
CA VAL A 103 3.22 -20.57 -10.04
C VAL A 103 3.98 -19.27 -10.25
N ILE A 104 3.87 -18.34 -9.31
CA ILE A 104 4.74 -17.18 -9.26
C ILE A 104 6.00 -17.59 -8.48
N ASP A 105 7.16 -17.46 -9.11
CA ASP A 105 8.45 -17.69 -8.49
C ASP A 105 9.02 -16.40 -7.89
N GLU A 106 10.15 -16.54 -7.20
CA GLU A 106 10.86 -15.41 -6.59
C GLU A 106 11.28 -14.38 -7.65
N ASP A 107 11.73 -14.82 -8.83
CA ASP A 107 12.14 -13.95 -9.94
C ASP A 107 10.98 -13.03 -10.40
N ARG A 108 9.76 -13.57 -10.47
CA ARG A 108 8.59 -12.76 -10.81
C ARG A 108 8.23 -11.79 -9.71
N ILE A 109 8.31 -12.18 -8.44
CA ILE A 109 8.08 -11.26 -7.31
C ILE A 109 9.15 -10.15 -7.29
N GLU A 110 10.41 -10.47 -7.59
CA GLU A 110 11.48 -9.49 -7.72
C GLU A 110 11.22 -8.51 -8.87
N THR A 111 10.71 -9.01 -10.00
CA THR A 111 10.30 -8.18 -11.14
C THR A 111 9.20 -7.18 -10.76
N GLU A 112 8.14 -7.64 -10.10
CA GLU A 112 7.04 -6.78 -9.64
C GLU A 112 7.53 -5.77 -8.60
N THR A 113 8.39 -6.20 -7.67
CA THR A 113 9.00 -5.34 -6.65
C THR A 113 9.87 -4.26 -7.28
N THR A 114 10.67 -4.63 -8.29
CA THR A 114 11.50 -3.69 -9.06
C THR A 114 10.64 -2.66 -9.79
N SER A 115 9.52 -3.09 -10.38
CA SER A 115 8.54 -2.20 -11.01
C SER A 115 7.95 -1.20 -10.01
N LEU A 116 7.53 -1.67 -8.83
CA LEU A 116 7.01 -0.82 -7.76
C LEU A 116 8.07 0.18 -7.26
N LEU A 117 9.31 -0.25 -7.07
CA LEU A 117 10.40 0.64 -6.66
C LEU A 117 10.73 1.68 -7.74
N ALA A 118 10.65 1.31 -9.02
CA ALA A 118 10.84 2.24 -10.12
C ALA A 118 9.73 3.31 -10.14
N ALA A 119 8.47 2.91 -9.98
CA ALA A 119 7.34 3.84 -9.85
C ALA A 119 7.50 4.75 -8.62
N ALA A 120 7.89 4.18 -7.47
CA ALA A 120 8.12 4.95 -6.26
C ALA A 120 9.23 5.99 -6.43
N ARG A 121 10.32 5.66 -7.14
CA ARG A 121 11.42 6.60 -7.42
C ARG A 121 11.02 7.73 -8.37
N ARG A 122 10.08 7.49 -9.28
CA ARG A 122 9.53 8.50 -10.21
C ARG A 122 8.55 9.46 -9.55
N HIS A 123 7.92 9.04 -8.46
CA HIS A 123 6.93 9.86 -7.76
C HIS A 123 7.53 11.21 -7.29
N PRO A 124 6.86 12.36 -7.52
CA PRO A 124 7.42 13.66 -7.16
C PRO A 124 7.40 13.96 -5.66
N GLY A 125 6.47 13.34 -4.93
CA GLY A 125 6.29 13.48 -3.49
C GLY A 125 6.88 12.34 -2.65
N ARG A 126 6.20 11.99 -1.56
CA ARG A 126 6.62 10.93 -0.62
C ARG A 126 5.86 9.64 -0.87
N VAL A 127 6.54 8.51 -0.69
CA VAL A 127 5.92 7.18 -0.76
C VAL A 127 6.21 6.45 0.55
N ILE A 128 5.16 6.13 1.29
CA ILE A 128 5.22 5.39 2.56
C ILE A 128 4.64 4.00 2.29
N MET A 129 5.38 2.96 2.67
CA MET A 129 4.99 1.57 2.46
C MET A 129 4.93 0.84 3.79
N ILE A 130 3.84 0.14 4.05
CA ILE A 130 3.68 -0.72 5.22
C ILE A 130 4.00 -2.16 4.82
N SER A 131 4.82 -2.85 5.61
CA SER A 131 5.02 -4.30 5.52
C SER A 131 4.80 -4.94 6.89
N ASN A 132 4.27 -6.16 6.92
CA ASN A 132 4.22 -6.95 8.14
C ASN A 132 5.50 -7.76 8.29
N GLU A 133 5.99 -7.83 9.52
CA GLU A 133 7.02 -8.79 9.90
C GLU A 133 6.36 -10.14 10.22
N VAL A 134 6.76 -11.19 9.52
CA VAL A 134 6.14 -12.53 9.57
C VAL A 134 7.08 -13.63 10.09
N GLY A 135 8.35 -13.32 10.33
CA GLY A 135 9.37 -14.31 10.69
C GLY A 135 9.59 -14.55 12.18
N LEU A 136 8.87 -13.86 13.07
CA LEU A 136 9.20 -13.80 14.50
C LEU A 136 8.16 -14.38 15.47
N GLY A 137 7.05 -14.95 14.97
CA GLY A 137 5.99 -15.55 15.81
C GLY A 137 5.06 -14.52 16.44
#